data_AF-A0A941VJW4-F1
#
_entry.id   AF-A0A941VJW4-F1
#
_cell.length_a   1.000
_cell.length_b   1.000
_cell.length_c   1.000
_cell.angle_alpha   90.00
_cell.angle_beta   90.00
_cell.angle_gamma   90.00
#
_symmetry.space_group_name_H-M   'P 1'
#
loop_
_entity.id
_entity.type
_entity.pdbx_description
1 polymer ?
#
loop_
_entity_poly.entity_id
_entity_poly.type
_entity_poly.pdbx_seq_one_letter_code
_entity_poly.pdbx_strand_id
1 'polypeptide(L)'
;MNAIEMAVKMEQEAVDFYIQCAGKTSNPVGRKMFLSIAEDEKYHIACAMNMRQGKAFSPAAATPLEDMKKIFDQHKQDMLQQIASTADELDAFRVAMKMEEEAIVFYKNAAAGAANADEKNFFDCLIRDEEEHFAIFQNTYSFLSDTGNWFMWDEHSIVEG
;
A
#
# COMPACT_ATOMS: atom_id res chain seq x y z
N MET A 1 3.55 10.22 22.91
CA MET A 1 3.03 9.67 21.65
C MET A 1 2.94 8.17 21.85
N ASN A 2 1.74 7.59 21.78
CA ASN A 2 1.56 6.14 21.84
C ASN A 2 1.63 5.51 20.43
N ALA A 3 1.59 4.17 20.34
CA ALA A 3 1.72 3.47 19.06
C ALA A 3 0.64 3.87 18.03
N ILE A 4 -0.60 4.06 18.48
CA ILE A 4 -1.72 4.48 17.62
C ILE A 4 -1.53 5.91 17.10
N GLU A 5 -1.04 6.84 17.93
CA GLU A 5 -0.74 8.21 17.50
C GLU A 5 0.41 8.26 16.48
N MET A 6 1.38 7.36 16.62
CA MET A 6 2.46 7.22 15.64
C MET A 6 1.94 6.64 14.32
N ALA A 7 1.08 5.62 14.38
CA ALA A 7 0.43 5.05 13.19
C ALA A 7 -0.32 6.13 12.40
N VAL A 8 -1.18 6.91 13.05
CA VAL A 8 -1.89 8.04 12.38
C VAL A 8 -0.94 9.00 11.69
N LYS A 9 0.22 9.29 12.30
CA LYS A 9 1.22 10.18 11.72
C LYS A 9 1.91 9.55 10.51
N MET A 10 2.26 8.27 10.59
CA MET A 10 2.88 7.52 9.50
C MET A 10 1.93 7.41 8.30
N GLU A 11 0.67 7.03 8.52
CA GLU A 11 -0.32 6.96 7.45
C GLU A 11 -0.59 8.33 6.83
N GLN A 12 -0.64 9.40 7.63
CA GLN A 12 -0.84 10.75 7.08
C GLN A 12 0.35 11.18 6.21
N GLU A 13 1.58 10.85 6.61
CA GLU A 13 2.77 11.09 5.82
C GLU A 13 2.75 10.27 4.51
N ALA A 14 2.28 9.02 4.56
CA ALA A 14 2.07 8.17 3.38
C ALA A 14 1.01 8.74 2.42
N VAL A 15 -0.16 9.12 2.92
CA VAL A 15 -1.23 9.79 2.14
C VAL A 15 -0.69 11.03 1.42
N ASP A 16 -0.01 11.91 2.16
CA ASP A 16 0.51 13.16 1.62
C ASP A 16 1.56 12.90 0.53
N PHE A 17 2.40 11.89 0.73
CA PHE A 17 3.41 11.48 -0.25
C PHE A 17 2.76 10.87 -1.50
N TYR A 18 1.81 9.95 -1.35
CA TYR A 18 1.14 9.28 -2.47
C TYR A 18 0.30 10.25 -3.30
N ILE A 19 -0.42 11.20 -2.67
CA ILE A 19 -1.13 12.26 -3.39
C ILE A 19 -0.15 13.12 -4.20
N GLN A 20 1.02 13.45 -3.64
CA GLN A 20 2.05 14.19 -4.38
C GLN A 20 2.61 13.41 -5.57
N CYS A 21 2.90 12.11 -5.39
CA CYS A 21 3.37 11.24 -6.46
C CYS A 21 2.32 11.09 -7.57
N ALA A 22 1.04 10.93 -7.21
CA ALA A 22 -0.07 10.90 -8.16
C ALA A 22 -0.18 12.17 -9.00
N GLY A 23 0.11 13.34 -8.41
CA GLY A 23 0.13 14.63 -9.10
C GLY A 23 1.33 14.83 -10.04
N LYS A 24 2.46 14.17 -9.76
CA LYS A 24 3.71 14.29 -10.53
C LYS A 24 3.86 13.24 -11.62
N THR A 25 3.28 12.06 -11.45
CA THR A 25 3.37 10.99 -12.44
C THR A 25 2.57 11.32 -13.70
N SER A 26 3.20 11.05 -14.83
CA SER A 26 2.59 11.16 -16.16
C SER A 26 1.86 9.87 -16.56
N ASN A 27 2.14 8.76 -15.87
CA ASN A 27 1.53 7.47 -16.11
C ASN A 27 0.12 7.40 -15.46
N PRO A 28 -0.95 7.22 -16.25
CA PRO A 28 -2.32 7.19 -15.72
C PRO A 28 -2.56 6.02 -14.76
N VAL A 29 -1.85 4.89 -14.93
CA VAL A 29 -1.97 3.74 -14.02
C VAL A 29 -1.18 3.96 -12.74
N GLY A 30 0.06 4.46 -12.84
CA GLY A 30 0.83 4.87 -11.65
C GLY A 30 0.05 5.89 -10.82
N ARG A 31 -0.62 6.86 -11.47
CA ARG A 31 -1.51 7.81 -10.79
C ARG A 31 -2.65 7.13 -10.05
N LYS A 32 -3.40 6.24 -10.72
CA LYS A 32 -4.52 5.52 -10.11
C LYS A 32 -4.07 4.67 -8.93
N MET A 33 -2.91 4.03 -9.05
CA MET A 33 -2.33 3.23 -7.98
C MET A 33 -2.04 4.06 -6.73
N PHE A 34 -1.26 5.14 -6.87
CA PHE A 34 -0.96 6.03 -5.75
C PHE A 34 -2.24 6.58 -5.10
N LEU A 35 -3.25 6.94 -5.89
CA LEU A 35 -4.53 7.43 -5.36
C LEU A 35 -5.33 6.34 -4.63
N SER A 36 -5.28 5.09 -5.08
CA SER A 36 -5.99 4.00 -4.41
C SER A 36 -5.36 3.69 -3.06
N ILE A 37 -4.04 3.50 -3.04
CA ILE A 37 -3.30 3.25 -1.79
C ILE A 37 -3.49 4.43 -0.83
N ALA A 38 -3.47 5.67 -1.33
CA ALA A 38 -3.76 6.84 -0.48
C ALA A 38 -5.19 6.87 0.10
N GLU A 39 -6.17 6.22 -0.51
CA GLU A 39 -7.50 6.06 0.10
C GLU A 39 -7.51 4.94 1.16
N ASP A 40 -6.77 3.86 0.92
CA ASP A 40 -6.59 2.78 1.91
C ASP A 40 -5.90 3.33 3.17
N GLU A 41 -4.85 4.15 3.02
CA GLU A 41 -4.20 4.82 4.16
C GLU A 41 -5.14 5.77 4.93
N LYS A 42 -6.04 6.47 4.24
CA LYS A 42 -7.06 7.29 4.93
C LYS A 42 -8.02 6.43 5.73
N TYR A 43 -8.32 5.23 5.24
CA TYR A 43 -9.11 4.27 5.98
C TYR A 43 -8.35 3.77 7.22
N HIS A 44 -7.05 3.50 7.12
CA HIS A 44 -6.18 3.16 8.25
C HIS A 44 -6.21 4.27 9.33
N ILE A 45 -6.07 5.54 8.93
CA ILE A 45 -6.20 6.70 9.83
C ILE A 45 -7.57 6.70 10.53
N ALA A 46 -8.66 6.49 9.79
CA ALA A 46 -10.01 6.47 10.35
C ALA A 46 -10.20 5.34 11.37
N CYS A 47 -9.66 4.15 11.09
CA CYS A 47 -9.62 3.02 12.01
C CYS A 47 -8.83 3.34 13.28
N ALA A 48 -7.63 3.91 13.15
CA ALA A 48 -6.81 4.34 14.28
C ALA A 48 -7.53 5.39 15.15
N MET A 49 -8.21 6.37 14.53
CA MET A 49 -9.00 7.36 15.25
C MET A 49 -10.20 6.76 15.98
N ASN A 50 -10.87 5.77 15.39
CA ASN A 50 -11.96 5.04 16.04
C ASN A 50 -11.46 4.22 17.24
N MET A 51 -10.28 3.60 17.13
CA MET A 51 -9.63 2.89 18.24
C MET A 51 -9.34 3.85 19.41
N ARG A 52 -8.87 5.06 19.13
CA ARG A 52 -8.66 6.10 20.18
C ARG A 52 -9.95 6.48 20.91
N GLN A 53 -11.10 6.37 20.25
CA GLN A 53 -12.41 6.64 20.83
C GLN A 53 -12.98 5.43 21.60
N GLY A 54 -12.24 4.33 21.70
CA GLY A 54 -12.67 3.10 22.36
C GLY A 54 -13.74 2.31 21.59
N LYS A 55 -13.86 2.54 20.28
CA LYS A 55 -14.74 1.73 19.42
C LYS A 55 -14.03 0.42 19.09
N ALA A 56 -14.80 -0.67 19.06
CA ALA A 56 -14.29 -1.97 18.65
C ALA A 56 -13.75 -1.90 17.21
N PHE A 57 -12.61 -2.54 16.98
CA PHE A 57 -12.03 -2.65 15.65
C PHE A 57 -12.85 -3.61 14.80
N SER A 58 -13.23 -3.16 13.60
CA SER A 58 -13.86 -3.98 12.58
C SER A 58 -13.20 -3.64 11.25
N PRO A 59 -12.36 -4.54 10.69
CA PRO A 59 -11.76 -4.30 9.39
C PRO A 59 -12.84 -4.26 8.29
N ALA A 60 -12.56 -3.52 7.21
CA ALA A 60 -13.40 -3.60 6.02
C ALA A 60 -13.20 -4.97 5.34
N ALA A 61 -14.22 -5.44 4.61
CA ALA A 61 -14.17 -6.72 3.90
C ALA A 61 -13.46 -6.63 2.54
N ALA A 62 -13.21 -5.42 2.02
CA ALA A 62 -12.54 -5.21 0.75
C ALA A 62 -11.03 -5.14 0.95
N THR A 63 -10.27 -5.83 0.09
CA THR A 63 -8.80 -5.80 0.11
C THR A 63 -8.27 -4.90 -1.02
N PRO A 64 -7.26 -4.05 -0.75
CA PRO A 64 -6.62 -3.19 -1.75
C PRO A 64 -6.15 -3.97 -2.99
N LEU A 65 -5.67 -5.18 -2.77
CA LEU A 65 -5.01 -6.01 -3.76
C LEU A 65 -5.95 -6.53 -4.86
N GLU A 66 -7.22 -6.84 -4.56
CA GLU A 66 -8.18 -7.27 -5.58
C GLU A 66 -8.58 -6.12 -6.53
N ASP A 67 -8.72 -4.92 -5.99
CA ASP A 67 -9.07 -3.75 -6.80
C ASP A 67 -7.87 -3.26 -7.61
N MET A 68 -6.65 -3.38 -7.08
CA MET A 68 -5.42 -3.13 -7.85
C MET A 68 -5.22 -4.10 -9.00
N LYS A 69 -5.45 -5.41 -8.80
CA LYS A 69 -5.41 -6.39 -9.91
C LYS A 69 -6.36 -6.00 -11.04
N LYS A 70 -7.60 -5.62 -10.71
CA LYS A 70 -8.59 -5.20 -11.73
C LYS A 70 -8.16 -3.95 -12.49
N ILE A 71 -7.64 -2.94 -11.78
CA ILE A 71 -7.14 -1.71 -12.44
C ILE A 71 -5.99 -2.05 -13.37
N PHE A 72 -5.07 -2.92 -12.95
CA PHE A 72 -3.93 -3.32 -13.74
C PHE A 72 -4.36 -4.10 -15.00
N ASP A 73 -5.20 -5.12 -14.85
CA ASP A 73 -5.70 -5.91 -15.99
C ASP A 73 -6.47 -5.06 -16.99
N GLN A 74 -7.29 -4.11 -16.52
CA GLN A 74 -8.05 -3.20 -17.38
C GLN A 74 -7.17 -2.22 -18.16
N HIS A 75 -6.03 -1.84 -17.60
CA HIS A 75 -5.14 -0.81 -18.19
C HIS A 75 -3.79 -1.33 -18.68
N LYS A 76 -3.60 -2.66 -18.71
CA LYS A 76 -2.35 -3.31 -19.11
C LYS A 76 -1.80 -2.83 -20.46
N GLN A 77 -2.66 -2.63 -21.46
CA GLN A 77 -2.24 -2.13 -22.76
C GLN A 77 -1.82 -0.66 -22.73
N ASP A 78 -2.49 0.18 -21.94
CA ASP A 78 -2.10 1.59 -21.77
C ASP A 78 -0.72 1.70 -21.11
N MET A 79 -0.41 0.78 -20.19
CA MET A 79 0.89 0.71 -19.52
C MET A 79 2.03 0.28 -20.44
N LEU A 80 1.77 -0.64 -21.37
CA LEU A 80 2.76 -1.10 -22.36
C LEU A 80 3.04 -0.07 -23.46
N GLN A 81 2.10 0.86 -23.70
CA GLN A 81 2.22 1.89 -24.74
C GLN A 81 2.95 3.16 -24.28
N GLN A 82 3.15 3.36 -22.97
CA GLN A 82 3.95 4.48 -22.46
C GLN A 82 5.42 4.08 -22.32
N ILE A 83 6.26 4.76 -23.10
CA ILE A 83 7.71 4.58 -23.16
C ILE A 83 8.33 5.07 -21.84
N ALA A 84 9.14 4.20 -21.21
CA ALA A 84 10.09 4.44 -20.12
C ALA A 84 9.68 5.51 -19.09
N SER A 85 9.24 5.07 -17.91
CA SER A 85 9.12 5.97 -16.76
C SER A 85 10.43 6.72 -16.53
N THR A 86 10.32 7.99 -16.18
CA THR A 86 11.50 8.81 -15.87
C THR A 86 12.21 8.25 -14.63
N ALA A 87 13.50 8.53 -14.48
CA ALA A 87 14.24 8.16 -13.26
C ALA A 87 13.53 8.67 -11.99
N ASP A 88 12.95 9.87 -12.07
CA ASP A 88 12.19 10.49 -10.98
C ASP A 88 10.89 9.71 -10.64
N GLU A 89 10.22 9.13 -11.64
CA GLU A 89 9.03 8.29 -11.41
C GLU A 89 9.41 6.96 -10.76
N LEU A 90 10.51 6.32 -11.19
CA LEU A 90 11.01 5.09 -10.58
C LEU A 90 11.47 5.33 -9.14
N ASP A 91 12.11 6.47 -8.85
CA ASP A 91 12.51 6.85 -7.50
C ASP A 91 11.30 7.05 -6.57
N ALA A 92 10.18 7.57 -7.07
CA ALA A 92 8.95 7.69 -6.28
C ALA A 92 8.44 6.33 -5.79
N PHE A 93 8.47 5.29 -6.64
CA PHE A 93 8.11 3.92 -6.24
C PHE A 93 9.11 3.33 -5.24
N ARG A 94 10.41 3.65 -5.36
CA ARG A 94 11.42 3.19 -4.39
C ARG A 94 11.22 3.80 -3.01
N VAL A 95 10.90 5.09 -2.96
CA VAL A 95 10.57 5.77 -1.72
C VAL A 95 9.29 5.20 -1.12
N ALA A 96 8.25 4.96 -1.94
CA ALA A 96 7.01 4.32 -1.47
C ALA A 96 7.27 2.95 -0.84
N MET A 97 7.99 2.04 -1.53
CA MET A 97 8.38 0.74 -0.97
C MET A 97 9.13 0.85 0.37
N LYS A 98 10.01 1.85 0.51
CA LYS A 98 10.76 2.07 1.76
C LYS A 98 9.84 2.56 2.89
N MET A 99 8.87 3.42 2.58
CA MET A 99 7.87 3.86 3.55
C MET A 99 7.03 2.68 4.04
N GLU A 100 6.58 1.81 3.15
CA GLU A 100 5.84 0.60 3.50
C GLU A 100 6.67 -0.36 4.36
N GLU A 101 7.93 -0.62 3.99
CA GLU A 101 8.82 -1.48 4.78
C GLU A 101 9.03 -0.93 6.20
N GLU A 102 9.22 0.38 6.34
CA GLU A 102 9.35 1.05 7.64
C GLU A 102 8.05 0.96 8.46
N ALA A 103 6.88 1.11 7.82
CA ALA A 103 5.57 0.94 8.43
C ALA A 103 5.34 -0.50 8.93
N ILE A 104 5.61 -1.50 8.10
CA ILE A 104 5.50 -2.93 8.46
C ILE A 104 6.36 -3.24 9.68
N VAL A 105 7.62 -2.78 9.70
CA VAL A 105 8.53 -3.01 10.84
C VAL A 105 7.99 -2.33 12.10
N PHE A 106 7.49 -1.11 11.97
CA PHE A 106 6.89 -0.39 13.09
C PHE A 106 5.65 -1.13 13.64
N TYR A 107 4.73 -1.53 12.78
CA TYR A 107 3.50 -2.21 13.17
C TYR A 107 3.74 -3.59 13.77
N LYS A 108 4.73 -4.36 13.27
CA LYS A 108 5.16 -5.62 13.89
C LYS A 108 5.63 -5.42 15.35
N ASN A 109 6.40 -4.36 15.60
CA ASN A 109 6.83 -4.02 16.96
C ASN A 109 5.65 -3.53 17.82
N ALA A 110 4.75 -2.74 17.25
CA ALA A 110 3.56 -2.23 17.95
C ALA A 110 2.60 -3.36 18.34
N ALA A 111 2.34 -4.31 17.44
CA ALA A 111 1.54 -5.50 17.70
C ALA A 111 2.11 -6.35 18.86
N ALA A 112 3.44 -6.51 18.90
CA ALA A 112 4.10 -7.23 19.98
C ALA A 112 4.00 -6.53 21.36
N GLY A 113 3.86 -5.20 21.36
CA GLY A 113 3.70 -4.37 22.54
C GLY A 113 2.25 -3.97 22.87
N ALA A 114 1.26 -4.49 22.13
CA ALA A 114 -0.14 -4.08 22.24
C ALA A 114 -0.72 -4.37 23.63
N ALA A 115 -1.52 -3.44 24.15
CA ALA A 115 -2.07 -3.54 25.51
C ALA A 115 -3.31 -4.44 25.59
N ASN A 116 -4.01 -4.66 24.47
CA ASN A 116 -5.21 -5.45 24.40
C ASN A 116 -5.37 -6.13 23.02
N ALA A 117 -6.33 -7.05 22.92
CA ALA A 117 -6.56 -7.83 21.72
C ALA A 117 -7.03 -6.97 20.52
N ASP A 118 -7.80 -5.90 20.76
CA ASP A 118 -8.29 -5.04 19.69
C ASP A 118 -7.15 -4.24 19.06
N GLU A 119 -6.25 -3.70 19.88
CA GLU A 119 -5.03 -3.00 19.42
C GLU A 119 -4.10 -3.95 18.68
N LYS A 120 -3.93 -5.18 19.16
CA LYS A 120 -3.15 -6.20 18.46
C LYS A 120 -3.76 -6.54 17.10
N ASN A 121 -5.08 -6.79 17.05
CA ASN A 121 -5.78 -7.12 15.81
C ASN A 121 -5.73 -5.96 14.80
N PHE A 122 -5.76 -4.71 15.28
CA PHE A 122 -5.60 -3.54 14.43
C PHE A 122 -4.20 -3.50 13.80
N PHE A 123 -3.14 -3.64 14.59
CA PHE A 123 -1.78 -3.66 14.03
C PHE A 123 -1.53 -4.89 13.14
N ASP A 124 -2.09 -6.07 13.47
CA ASP A 124 -2.02 -7.24 12.60
C ASP A 124 -2.71 -7.00 11.24
N CYS A 125 -3.80 -6.22 11.22
CA CYS A 125 -4.46 -5.79 9.98
C CYS A 125 -3.56 -4.86 9.16
N LEU A 126 -3.03 -3.80 9.79
CA LEU A 126 -2.12 -2.86 9.12
C LEU A 126 -0.90 -3.57 8.53
N ILE A 127 -0.29 -4.50 9.27
CA ILE A 127 0.85 -5.29 8.76
C ILE A 127 0.50 -5.99 7.45
N ARG A 128 -0.67 -6.63 7.37
CA ARG A 128 -1.11 -7.33 6.16
C ARG A 128 -1.35 -6.35 5.03
N ASP A 129 -2.04 -5.24 5.32
CA ASP A 129 -2.44 -4.28 4.29
C ASP A 129 -1.19 -3.56 3.74
N GLU A 130 -0.21 -3.19 4.57
CA GLU A 130 1.08 -2.63 4.11
C GLU A 130 1.96 -3.65 3.36
N GLU A 131 1.92 -4.93 3.74
CA GLU A 131 2.59 -5.99 2.96
C GLU A 131 1.99 -6.11 1.55
N GLU A 132 0.68 -5.94 1.41
CA GLU A 132 0.00 -5.88 0.11
C GLU A 132 0.41 -4.61 -0.67
N HIS A 133 0.41 -3.44 -0.03
CA HIS A 133 0.85 -2.18 -0.64
C HIS A 133 2.30 -2.25 -1.15
N PHE A 134 3.22 -2.77 -0.32
CA PHE A 134 4.60 -3.00 -0.71
C PHE A 134 4.71 -3.90 -1.95
N ALA A 135 3.96 -5.01 -1.98
CA ALA A 135 3.95 -5.91 -3.12
C ALA A 135 3.44 -5.21 -4.38
N ILE A 136 2.37 -4.41 -4.28
CA ILE A 136 1.83 -3.63 -5.40
C ILE A 136 2.89 -2.65 -5.96
N PHE A 137 3.58 -1.92 -5.08
CA PHE A 137 4.65 -1.00 -5.50
C PHE A 137 5.84 -1.72 -6.11
N GLN A 138 6.28 -2.84 -5.53
CA GLN A 138 7.40 -3.64 -6.04
C GLN A 138 7.12 -4.18 -7.44
N ASN A 139 5.91 -4.70 -7.67
CA ASN A 139 5.51 -5.23 -8.96
C ASN A 139 5.43 -4.13 -10.03
N THR A 140 4.93 -2.95 -9.64
CA THR A 140 4.84 -1.80 -10.54
C THR A 140 6.20 -1.23 -10.87
N TYR A 141 7.10 -1.12 -9.88
CA TYR A 141 8.48 -0.74 -10.10
C TYR A 141 9.18 -1.71 -11.07
N SER A 142 9.00 -3.02 -10.88
CA SER A 142 9.59 -4.05 -11.75
C SER A 142 9.09 -3.91 -13.19
N PHE A 143 7.78 -3.71 -13.36
CA PHE A 143 7.18 -3.47 -14.67
C PHE A 143 7.73 -2.24 -15.40
N LEU A 144 7.85 -1.12 -14.67
CA LEU A 144 8.30 0.15 -15.23
C LEU A 144 9.81 0.20 -15.47
N SER A 145 10.60 -0.57 -14.72
CA SER A 145 12.07 -0.61 -14.81
C SER A 145 12.60 -1.62 -15.82
N ASP A 146 11.92 -2.76 -16.01
CA ASP A 146 12.28 -3.79 -16.99
C ASP A 146 11.15 -3.92 -18.01
N THR A 147 11.30 -3.24 -19.16
CA THR A 147 10.31 -2.99 -20.23
C THR A 147 9.43 -4.20 -20.63
N GLY A 148 8.51 -4.63 -19.76
CA GLY A 148 7.51 -5.66 -20.03
C GLY A 148 7.66 -7.02 -19.32
N ASN A 149 8.52 -7.20 -18.31
CA ASN A 149 8.55 -8.47 -17.56
C ASN A 149 7.85 -8.36 -16.20
N TRP A 150 6.61 -8.85 -16.16
CA TRP A 150 5.84 -9.05 -14.93
C TRP A 150 6.08 -10.48 -14.41
N PHE A 151 7.17 -10.68 -13.67
CA PHE A 151 7.28 -11.83 -12.78
C PHE A 151 6.57 -11.44 -11.48
N MET A 152 5.61 -12.25 -11.00
CA MET A 152 5.24 -12.48 -9.58
C MET A 152 3.74 -12.75 -9.37
N TRP A 153 2.83 -12.27 -10.22
CA TRP A 153 1.38 -12.54 -10.01
C TRP A 153 0.88 -13.83 -10.65
N ASP A 154 1.64 -14.40 -11.60
CA ASP A 154 1.36 -15.73 -12.18
C ASP A 154 1.74 -16.87 -11.22
N GLU A 155 2.59 -16.65 -10.19
CA GLU A 155 3.09 -17.72 -9.31
C GLU A 155 2.37 -17.87 -7.95
N HIS A 156 1.22 -17.23 -7.73
CA HIS A 156 0.31 -17.58 -6.63
C HIS A 156 -1.04 -18.15 -7.10
N SER A 157 -1.03 -18.89 -8.21
CA SER A 157 -1.93 -20.02 -8.41
C SER A 157 -1.13 -21.32 -8.39
N ILE A 158 -0.43 -21.59 -7.29
CA ILE A 158 -0.07 -22.97 -6.97
C ILE A 158 -1.34 -23.64 -6.49
N VAL A 159 -2.02 -24.22 -7.47
CA VAL A 159 -3.04 -25.24 -7.41
C VAL A 159 -2.90 -26.06 -6.12
N GLU A 160 -3.82 -25.91 -5.16
CA GLU A 160 -4.11 -27.01 -4.25
C GLU A 160 -4.88 -28.05 -5.07
N GLY A 161 -4.13 -29.05 -5.54
CA GLY A 161 -4.65 -30.32 -6.06
C GLY A 161 -4.37 -31.42 -5.06
#